data_AF-A0A6M5FZS3-F1
#
_entry.id   AF-A0A6M5FZS3-F1
#
_cell.length_a   1.000
_cell.length_b   1.000
_cell.length_c   1.000
_cell.angle_alpha   90.00
_cell.angle_beta   90.00
_cell.angle_gamma   90.00
#
_symmetry.space_group_name_H-M   'P 1'
#
loop_
_entity.id
_entity.type
_entity.pdbx_description
1 polymer ?
#
loop_
_entity_poly.entity_id
_entity_poly.type
_entity_poly.pdbx_seq_one_letter_code
_entity_poly.pdbx_strand_id
1 'polypeptide(L)' 'MDYFTKEGIEKLLEDEEVVRRLTEFMAMDGETFFNEVRSHLSPEELEEYLEENPDERIYLKK' A
#
# COMPACT_ATOMS: atom_id res chain seq x y z
N MET A 1 -16.87 5.85 10.26
CA MET A 1 -15.90 5.39 11.28
C MET A 1 -14.67 6.24 11.09
N ASP A 2 -14.47 7.26 11.93
CA ASP A 2 -13.20 7.97 11.98
C ASP A 2 -12.28 7.12 12.85
N TYR A 3 -11.46 6.28 12.20
CA TYR A 3 -10.62 5.30 12.89
C TYR A 3 -9.57 5.95 13.81
N PHE A 4 -9.24 7.23 13.60
CA PHE A 4 -8.33 7.99 14.44
C PHE A 4 -8.83 9.43 14.66
N THR A 5 -8.85 9.87 15.92
CA THR A 5 -9.00 11.30 16.26
C THR A 5 -7.73 12.05 15.89
N LYS A 6 -7.79 13.38 15.70
CA LYS A 6 -6.59 14.20 15.44
C LYS A 6 -5.49 13.97 16.48
N GLU A 7 -5.86 13.91 17.75
CA GLU A 7 -4.94 13.63 18.87
C GLU A 7 -4.34 12.21 18.77
N GLY A 8 -5.09 11.24 18.25
CA GLY A 8 -4.58 9.88 18.02
C GLY A 8 -3.55 9.83 16.89
N ILE A 9 -3.75 10.61 15.83
CA ILE A 9 -2.78 10.73 14.73
C ILE A 9 -1.50 11.41 15.24
N GLU A 10 -1.61 12.49 16.02
CA GLU A 10 -0.46 13.18 16.61
C GLU A 10 0.39 12.23 17.47
N LYS A 11 -0.24 11.40 18.31
CA LYS A 11 0.46 10.38 19.11
C LYS A 11 1.15 9.31 18.27
N LEU A 12 0.56 8.91 17.14
CA LEU A 12 1.19 7.94 16.23
C LEU A 12 2.40 8.54 15.49
N LEU A 13 2.40 9.85 15.24
CA LEU A 13 3.53 10.56 14.63
C LEU A 13 4.71 10.75 15.59
N GLU A 14 4.51 10.57 16.90
CA GLU A 14 5.58 10.57 17.91
C GLU A 14 6.36 9.24 17.95
N ASP A 15 5.80 8.17 17.36
CA ASP A 15 6.45 6.85 17.31
C ASP A 15 7.42 6.75 16.11
N GLU A 16 8.71 6.64 16.41
CA GLU A 16 9.78 6.54 15.40
C GLU A 16 9.60 5.35 14.45
N GLU A 17 9.05 4.23 14.93
CA GLU A 17 8.81 3.06 14.09
C GLU A 17 7.69 3.33 13.09
N VAL A 18 6.61 3.97 13.54
CA VAL A 18 5.48 4.36 12.69
C VAL A 18 5.93 5.34 11.62
N VAL A 19 6.67 6.39 12.00
CA VAL A 19 7.19 7.39 11.06
C VAL A 19 8.14 6.74 10.04
N ARG A 20 9.03 5.86 10.49
CA ARG A 20 9.94 5.13 9.59
C ARG A 20 9.17 4.29 8.58
N ARG A 21 8.20 3.49 9.02
CA ARG A 21 7.41 2.63 8.12
C ARG A 21 6.60 3.43 7.12
N LEU A 22 6.01 4.56 7.54
CA LEU A 22 5.31 5.47 6.63
C LEU A 22 6.25 6.09 5.61
N THR A 23 7.47 6.46 6.03
CA THR A 23 8.49 7.02 5.13
C THR A 23 8.95 5.98 4.11
N GLU A 24 9.20 4.75 4.54
CA GLU A 24 9.55 3.63 3.66
C GLU A 24 8.43 3.33 2.67
N PHE A 25 7.17 3.32 3.12
CA PHE A 25 6.01 3.14 2.27
C PHE A 25 5.87 4.28 1.23
N MET A 26 6.02 5.54 1.64
CA MET A 26 5.97 6.68 0.72
C MET A 26 7.13 6.70 -0.28
N ALA A 27 8.28 6.12 0.07
CA ALA A 27 9.45 6.01 -0.80
C ALA A 27 9.41 4.79 -1.73
N MET A 28 8.49 3.86 -1.51
CA MET A 28 8.33 2.65 -2.31
C MET A 28 7.82 3.01 -3.71
N ASP A 29 8.44 2.43 -4.74
CA ASP A 29 7.94 2.58 -6.11
C ASP A 29 6.67 1.74 -6.34
N GLY A 30 5.84 2.19 -7.29
CA GLY A 30 4.57 1.51 -7.59
C GLY A 30 4.76 0.06 -8.06
N GLU A 31 5.91 -0.28 -8.63
CA GLU A 31 6.23 -1.66 -9.07
C GLU A 31 6.50 -2.57 -7.87
N THR A 32 7.23 -2.09 -6.87
CA THR A 32 7.54 -2.80 -5.63
C THR A 32 6.27 -2.99 -4.82
N PHE A 33 5.45 -1.95 -4.68
CA PHE A 33 4.14 -2.06 -4.03
C PHE A 33 3.24 -3.07 -4.74
N PHE A 34 3.13 -2.99 -6.07
CA PHE A 34 2.34 -3.93 -6.86
C PHE A 34 2.82 -5.38 -6.69
N ASN A 35 4.13 -5.61 -6.69
CA ASN A 35 4.69 -6.94 -6.50
C ASN A 35 4.41 -7.50 -5.09
N GLU A 36 4.47 -6.66 -4.07
CA GLU A 36 4.09 -7.04 -2.71
C GLU A 36 2.61 -7.43 -2.65
N VAL A 37 1.71 -6.60 -3.18
CA VAL A 37 0.27 -6.90 -3.25
C VAL A 37 0.03 -8.21 -4.00
N ARG A 38 0.58 -8.34 -5.22
CA ARG A 38 0.48 -9.55 -6.04
C ARG A 38 0.94 -10.80 -5.31
N SER A 39 1.97 -10.73 -4.46
CA SER A 39 2.48 -11.91 -3.75
C SER A 39 1.49 -12.49 -2.73
N HIS A 40 0.51 -11.69 -2.30
CA HIS A 40 -0.52 -12.10 -1.34
C HIS A 40 -1.84 -12.50 -2.01
N LEU A 41 -1.98 -12.31 -3.32
CA LEU A 41 -3.22 -12.59 -4.06
C LEU A 41 -3.14 -13.90 -4.82
N SER A 42 -4.25 -14.62 -4.87
CA SER A 42 -4.45 -15.69 -5.84
C SER A 42 -4.63 -15.13 -7.26
N PRO A 43 -4.50 -15.95 -8.31
CA PRO A 43 -4.70 -15.48 -9.69
C PRO A 43 -6.08 -14.86 -9.96
N GLU A 44 -7.13 -15.33 -9.28
CA GLU A 44 -8.49 -14.78 -9.42
C GLU A 44 -8.58 -13.41 -8.74
N GLU A 45 -8.10 -13.29 -7.51
CA GLU A 45 -8.08 -12.01 -6.76
C GLU A 45 -7.18 -10.97 -7.42
N LEU A 46 -6.11 -11.39 -8.10
CA LEU A 46 -5.26 -10.49 -8.88
C LEU A 46 -6.00 -9.90 -10.09
N GLU A 47 -6.83 -10.68 -10.80
CA GLU A 47 -7.60 -10.12 -11.92
C GLU A 47 -8.65 -9.13 -11.41
N GLU A 48 -9.36 -9.45 -10.31
CA GLU A 48 -10.29 -8.52 -9.65
C GLU A 48 -9.59 -7.22 -9.23
N TYR A 49 -8.42 -7.31 -8.61
CA TYR A 49 -7.60 -6.15 -8.24
C TYR A 49 -7.23 -5.27 -9.45
N LEU A 50 -6.93 -5.88 -10.59
CA LEU A 50 -6.57 -5.19 -11.82
C LEU A 50 -7.77 -4.65 -12.60
N GLU A 51 -8.96 -5.20 -12.38
CA GLU A 51 -10.22 -4.60 -12.85
C GLU A 51 -10.49 -3.29 -12.12
N GLU A 52 -10.21 -3.23 -10.81
CA GLU A 52 -10.32 -2.01 -10.02
C GLU A 52 -9.17 -1.02 -10.29
N ASN A 53 -7.97 -1.53 -10.60
CA ASN A 53 -6.75 -0.75 -10.82
C ASN A 53 -6.14 -1.01 -12.22
N PRO A 54 -6.81 -0.60 -13.32
CA PRO A 54 -6.40 -0.94 -14.68
C PRO A 54 -5.03 -0.37 -15.07
N ASP A 55 -4.62 0.75 -14.48
CA ASP A 55 -3.32 1.38 -14.73
C ASP A 55 -2.15 0.52 -14.22
N GLU A 56 -2.36 -0.27 -13.16
CA GLU A 56 -1.34 -1.14 -12.59
C GLU A 56 -1.03 -2.36 -13.46
N ARG A 57 -1.84 -2.63 -14.51
CA ARG A 57 -1.51 -3.62 -15.55
C ARG A 57 -0.20 -3.29 -16.27
N ILE A 58 0.33 -2.07 -16.15
CA ILE A 58 1.67 -1.72 -16.62
C ILE A 58 2.76 -2.56 -15.93
N TYR A 59 2.57 -2.91 -14.66
CA TYR A 59 3.53 -3.67 -13.85
C TYR A 59 3.47 -5.19 -14.09
N LEU A 60 2.38 -5.70 -14.69
CA LEU A 60 2.28 -7.09 -15.14
C LEU A 60 3.18 -7.42 -16.35
N LYS A 61 3.51 -6.42 -17.17
CA LYS A 61 4.08 -6.60 -18.52
C LYS A 61 5.61 -6.60 -18.59
N LYS A 62 6.30 -6.88 -17.48
CA LYS A 62 7.76 -7.02 -17.43
C LYS A 62 8.20 -8.49 -17.41
#